data_AF-A0A378BUL9-F1
#
_entry.id   AF-A0A378BUL9-F1
#
_cell.length_a   1.000
_cell.length_b   1.000
_cell.length_c   1.000
_cell.angle_alpha   90.00
_cell.angle_beta   90.00
_cell.angle_gamma   90.00
#
_symmetry.space_group_name_H-M   'P 1'
#
loop_
_entity.id
_entity.type
_entity.pdbx_description
1 polymer ?
#
loop_
_entity_poly.entity_id
_entity_poly.type
_entity_poly.pdbx_seq_one_letter_code
_entity_poly.pdbx_strand_id
1 'polypeptide(L)'
;MSSPGSLGVFLAGGRVILAADPSATLCFPLIEQHQINVASLVPPAVSLWLQAIHEWGSNAQLQSLQLLQVGGARLSATLAARIPAEIGCQLQQVFGMAEGVSELHPP
;
A
#
# COMPACT_ATOMS: atom_id res chain seq x y z
N MET A 1 -8.38 -8.53 14.92
CA MET A 1 -8.75 -7.36 14.09
C MET A 1 -7.50 -6.56 13.77
N SER A 2 -6.52 -7.15 13.09
CA SER A 2 -5.13 -6.66 13.10
C SER A 2 -4.64 -6.15 11.73
N SER A 3 -5.55 -5.75 10.86
CA SER A 3 -5.22 -4.90 9.71
C SER A 3 -5.78 -3.51 10.01
N PRO A 4 -4.99 -2.44 9.95
CA PRO A 4 -5.48 -1.07 10.03
C PRO A 4 -6.24 -0.76 8.73
N GLY A 5 -7.38 -1.41 8.55
CA GLY A 5 -8.42 -0.89 7.67
C GLY A 5 -8.91 0.46 8.19
N SER A 6 -9.87 1.06 7.48
CA SER A 6 -10.45 2.36 7.82
C SER A 6 -10.83 2.51 9.31
N LEU A 7 -11.36 1.44 9.92
CA LEU A 7 -11.71 1.40 11.36
C LEU A 7 -10.50 1.55 12.30
N GLY A 8 -9.36 0.93 11.99
CA GLY A 8 -8.14 1.09 12.78
C GLY A 8 -7.59 2.52 12.70
N VAL A 9 -7.70 3.14 11.52
CA VAL A 9 -7.34 4.55 11.31
C VAL A 9 -8.23 5.47 12.13
N PHE A 10 -9.55 5.27 12.11
CA PHE A 10 -10.47 6.08 12.92
C PHE A 10 -10.25 5.91 14.43
N LEU A 11 -10.00 4.68 14.90
CA LEU A 11 -9.69 4.42 16.31
C LEU A 11 -8.40 5.10 16.77
N ALA A 12 -7.41 5.22 15.89
CA ALA A 12 -6.16 5.94 16.16
C ALA A 12 -6.27 7.47 15.96
N GLY A 13 -7.45 8.00 15.61
CA GLY A 13 -7.64 9.43 15.31
C GLY A 13 -7.02 9.89 13.99
N GLY A 14 -6.72 8.95 13.08
CA GLY A 14 -6.14 9.23 11.77
C GLY A 14 -7.17 9.70 10.74
N ARG A 15 -6.68 10.00 9.54
CA ARG A 15 -7.47 10.43 8.39
C ARG A 15 -7.53 9.33 7.33
N VAL A 16 -8.74 8.97 6.91
CA VAL A 16 -8.95 8.06 5.77
C VAL A 16 -9.22 8.89 4.52
N ILE A 17 -8.46 8.62 3.45
CA ILE A 17 -8.71 9.17 2.11
C ILE A 17 -9.33 8.06 1.27
N LEU A 18 -10.47 8.34 0.65
CA LEU A 18 -11.16 7.40 -0.25
C LEU A 18 -10.79 7.72 -1.70
N ALA A 19 -10.32 6.71 -2.41
CA ALA A 19 -10.09 6.74 -3.84
C ALA A 19 -11.17 5.89 -4.55
N ALA A 20 -11.65 6.35 -5.71
CA ALA A 20 -12.69 5.64 -6.47
C ALA A 20 -12.18 4.32 -7.07
N ASP A 21 -10.90 4.27 -7.40
CA ASP A 21 -10.20 3.12 -7.95
C ASP A 21 -8.71 3.15 -7.52
N PRO A 22 -7.99 2.01 -7.62
CA PRO A 22 -6.60 1.92 -7.17
C PRO A 22 -5.57 2.35 -8.24
N SER A 23 -5.96 3.09 -9.29
CA SER A 23 -5.02 3.51 -10.34
C SER A 23 -3.94 4.46 -9.81
N ALA A 24 -2.72 4.34 -10.33
CA ALA A 24 -1.63 5.24 -9.98
C ALA A 24 -1.95 6.70 -10.32
N THR A 25 -2.65 6.93 -11.44
CA THR A 25 -3.09 8.24 -11.92
C THR A 25 -3.97 8.99 -10.92
N LEU A 26 -4.79 8.26 -10.16
CA LEU A 26 -5.67 8.85 -9.15
C LEU A 26 -5.01 8.84 -7.77
N CYS A 27 -4.34 7.76 -7.40
CA CYS A 27 -3.77 7.61 -6.06
C CYS A 27 -2.52 8.45 -5.82
N PHE A 28 -1.60 8.59 -6.79
CA PHE A 28 -0.32 9.27 -6.55
C PHE A 28 -0.50 10.76 -6.23
N PRO A 29 -1.32 11.53 -6.98
CA PRO A 29 -1.61 12.92 -6.62
C PRO A 29 -2.27 13.05 -5.24
N LEU A 30 -3.13 12.09 -4.85
CA LEU A 30 -3.76 12.10 -3.53
C LEU A 30 -2.75 11.83 -2.41
N ILE A 31 -1.77 10.94 -2.63
CA ILE A 31 -0.72 10.62 -1.67
C ILE A 31 0.17 11.85 -1.43
N GLU A 32 0.53 12.55 -2.50
CA GLU A 32 1.29 13.78 -2.44
C GLU A 32 0.48 14.91 -1.77
N GLN A 33 -0.74 15.17 -2.24
CA GLN A 33 -1.58 16.27 -1.75
C GLN A 33 -1.98 16.10 -0.28
N HIS A 34 -2.28 14.89 0.16
CA HIS A 34 -2.71 14.61 1.53
C HIS A 34 -1.60 14.11 2.44
N GLN A 35 -0.36 14.01 1.93
CA GLN A 35 0.80 13.49 2.67
C GLN A 35 0.49 12.12 3.30
N ILE A 36 -0.11 11.23 2.49
CA ILE A 36 -0.51 9.89 2.95
C ILE A 36 0.74 9.09 3.28
N ASN A 37 0.80 8.58 4.52
CA ASN A 37 1.95 7.82 5.02
C ASN A 37 1.72 6.30 5.05
N VAL A 38 0.47 5.84 4.96
CA VAL A 38 0.10 4.43 4.91
C VAL A 38 -0.92 4.19 3.80
N ALA A 39 -0.69 3.16 2.99
CA ALA A 39 -1.67 2.68 2.01
C ALA A 39 -1.77 1.15 2.08
N SER A 40 -2.92 0.61 1.68
CA SER A 40 -3.15 -0.84 1.61
C SER A 40 -3.64 -1.22 0.22
N LEU A 41 -2.97 -2.18 -0.42
CA LEU A 41 -3.25 -2.65 -1.77
C LEU A 41 -3.36 -4.17 -1.83
N VAL A 42 -3.91 -4.67 -2.94
CA VAL A 42 -3.84 -6.08 -3.34
C VAL A 42 -2.69 -6.27 -4.34
N PRO A 43 -2.10 -7.49 -4.48
CA PRO A 43 -0.95 -7.70 -5.36
C PRO A 43 -1.11 -7.20 -6.80
N PRO A 44 -2.29 -7.34 -7.48
CA PRO A 44 -2.48 -6.76 -8.81
C PRO A 44 -2.34 -5.23 -8.85
N ALA A 45 -2.80 -4.52 -7.82
CA ALA A 45 -2.69 -3.06 -7.75
C ALA A 45 -1.24 -2.60 -7.51
N VAL A 46 -0.46 -3.37 -6.76
CA VAL A 46 0.99 -3.12 -6.59
C VAL A 46 1.69 -3.19 -7.95
N SER A 47 1.39 -4.20 -8.77
CA SER A 47 1.97 -4.31 -10.11
C SER A 47 1.62 -3.10 -10.99
N LEU A 48 0.39 -2.59 -10.92
CA LEU A 48 -0.02 -1.38 -11.64
C LEU A 48 0.78 -0.15 -11.20
N TRP A 49 1.01 0.01 -9.89
CA TRP A 49 1.79 1.14 -9.37
C TRP A 49 3.26 1.07 -9.79
N LEU A 50 3.88 -0.11 -9.71
CA LEU A 50 5.25 -0.32 -10.17
C LEU A 50 5.40 -0.08 -11.66
N GLN A 51 4.42 -0.52 -12.46
CA GLN A 51 4.40 -0.23 -13.90
C GLN A 51 4.29 1.28 -14.16
N ALA A 52 3.41 1.99 -13.45
CA ALA A 52 3.28 3.44 -13.60
C ALA A 52 4.57 4.19 -13.20
N ILE A 53 5.24 3.79 -12.12
CA ILE A 53 6.54 4.36 -11.73
C ILE A 53 7.56 4.14 -12.85
N HIS A 54 7.59 2.95 -13.44
CA HIS A 54 8.49 2.66 -14.56
C HIS A 54 8.17 3.49 -15.80
N GLU A 55 6.89 3.64 -16.15
CA GLU A 55 6.43 4.43 -17.31
C GLU A 55 6.68 5.94 -17.12
N TRP A 56 6.52 6.45 -15.90
CA TRP A 56 6.70 7.89 -15.60
C TRP A 56 8.14 8.23 -15.21
N GLY A 57 8.96 7.23 -14.89
CA GLY A 57 10.36 7.39 -14.50
C GLY A 57 10.56 8.04 -13.13
N SER A 58 9.53 8.11 -12.28
CA SER A 58 9.60 8.79 -10.98
C SER A 58 8.61 8.24 -9.96
N ASN A 59 9.03 8.23 -8.69
CA ASN A 59 8.20 7.94 -7.52
C ASN A 59 8.02 9.18 -6.61
N ALA A 60 8.32 10.39 -7.11
CA ALA A 60 8.36 11.61 -6.30
C ALA A 60 7.04 11.90 -5.55
N GLN A 61 5.91 11.49 -6.13
CA GLN A 61 4.59 11.69 -5.52
C GLN A 61 4.31 10.73 -4.34
N LEU A 62 5.15 9.70 -4.17
CA LEU A 62 5.02 8.68 -3.13
C LEU A 62 5.98 8.90 -1.96
N GLN A 63 6.71 10.02 -1.93
CA GLN A 63 7.74 10.30 -0.92
C GLN A 63 7.19 10.40 0.52
N SER A 64 5.91 10.77 0.66
CA SER A 64 5.22 10.77 1.96
C SER A 64 4.88 9.37 2.46
N LEU A 65 4.85 8.37 1.56
CA LEU A 65 4.41 7.02 1.85
C LEU A 65 5.50 6.25 2.60
N GLN A 66 5.21 5.85 3.84
CA GLN A 66 6.16 5.15 4.70
C GLN A 66 5.89 3.65 4.75
N LEU A 67 4.61 3.26 4.64
CA LEU A 67 4.18 1.88 4.76
C LEU A 67 3.19 1.51 3.66
N LEU A 68 3.50 0.45 2.93
CA LEU A 68 2.59 -0.17 1.98
C LEU A 68 2.20 -1.56 2.49
N GLN A 69 0.93 -1.71 2.82
CA GLN A 69 0.35 -2.98 3.19
C GLN A 69 -0.11 -3.73 1.95
N VAL A 70 0.24 -5.00 1.83
CA VAL A 70 -0.19 -5.83 0.70
C VAL A 70 -0.82 -7.11 1.23
N GLY A 71 -2.08 -7.33 0.87
CA GLY A 71 -2.85 -8.47 1.34
C GLY A 71 -3.92 -8.94 0.35
N GLY A 72 -4.75 -9.90 0.78
CA GLY A 72 -5.86 -10.45 -0.03
C GLY A 72 -5.47 -11.51 -1.05
N ALA A 73 -4.18 -11.67 -1.36
CA ALA A 73 -3.65 -12.78 -2.15
C ALA A 73 -2.15 -12.99 -1.85
N ARG A 74 -1.59 -14.11 -2.32
CA ARG A 74 -0.17 -14.42 -2.17
C ARG A 74 0.69 -13.42 -2.95
N LEU A 75 1.58 -12.71 -2.24
CA LEU A 75 2.58 -11.84 -2.83
C LEU A 75 3.86 -12.64 -3.12
N SER A 76 4.39 -12.56 -4.34
CA SER A 76 5.67 -13.22 -4.68
C SER A 76 6.85 -12.47 -4.06
N ALA A 77 7.90 -13.19 -3.67
CA ALA A 77 9.11 -12.59 -3.09
C ALA A 77 9.76 -11.57 -4.06
N THR A 78 9.73 -11.84 -5.36
CA THR A 78 10.22 -10.92 -6.39
C THR A 78 9.42 -9.62 -6.40
N LEU A 79 8.08 -9.68 -6.30
CA LEU A 79 7.26 -8.48 -6.28
C LEU A 79 7.41 -7.72 -4.96
N ALA A 80 7.53 -8.44 -3.84
CA ALA A 80 7.77 -7.88 -2.52
C ALA A 80 9.08 -7.08 -2.46
N ALA A 81 10.17 -7.60 -3.05
CA ALA A 81 11.47 -6.93 -3.07
C ALA A 81 11.47 -5.62 -3.89
N ARG A 82 10.59 -5.51 -4.90
CA ARG A 82 10.48 -4.31 -5.75
C ARG A 82 9.83 -3.13 -5.03
N ILE A 83 8.97 -3.38 -4.04
CA ILE A 83 8.25 -2.31 -3.32
C ILE A 83 9.22 -1.33 -2.65
N PRO A 84 10.11 -1.73 -1.73
CA PRO A 84 11.05 -0.77 -1.14
C PRO A 84 12.03 -0.19 -2.16
N ALA A 85 12.39 -0.94 -3.21
CA ALA A 85 13.36 -0.49 -4.22
C ALA A 85 12.81 0.57 -5.19
N GLU A 86 11.55 0.43 -5.62
CA GLU A 86 10.94 1.29 -6.65
C GLU A 86 9.93 2.28 -6.06
N ILE A 87 9.18 1.88 -5.04
CA ILE A 87 8.20 2.75 -4.36
C ILE A 87 8.88 3.57 -3.26
N GLY A 88 9.91 3.02 -2.60
CA GLY A 88 10.65 3.73 -1.56
C GLY A 88 10.03 3.68 -0.17
N CYS A 89 9.15 2.70 0.10
CA CYS A 89 8.46 2.54 1.39
C CYS A 89 8.63 1.14 1.98
N GLN A 90 8.34 0.99 3.28
CA GLN A 90 8.35 -0.32 3.93
C GLN A 90 7.17 -1.17 3.46
N LEU A 91 7.43 -2.43 3.14
CA LEU A 91 6.38 -3.42 2.86
C LEU A 91 5.91 -4.08 4.16
N GLN A 92 4.60 -4.19 4.34
CA GLN A 92 3.99 -5.08 5.32
C GLN A 92 3.02 -6.05 4.63
N GLN A 93 3.32 -7.34 4.67
CA GLN A 93 2.40 -8.35 4.16
C GLN A 93 1.29 -8.60 5.19
N VAL A 94 0.04 -8.57 4.72
CA VAL A 94 -1.13 -8.83 5.54
C VAL A 94 -1.81 -10.10 5.03
N PHE A 95 -1.57 -11.21 5.72
CA PHE A 95 -2.29 -12.45 5.48
C PHE A 95 -3.58 -12.42 6.30
N GLY A 96 -4.71 -12.20 5.63
CA GLY A 96 -6.02 -12.28 6.26
C GLY A 96 -6.88 -13.30 5.54
N MET A 97 -7.11 -14.46 6.15
CA MET A 97 -8.31 -15.24 5.85
C MET A 97 -9.48 -14.55 6.56
N ALA A 98 -10.58 -14.29 5.85
CA ALA A 98 -11.79 -13.70 6.43
C ALA A 98 -12.36 -14.53 7.62
N GLU A 99 -11.92 -15.78 7.75
CA GLU A 99 -12.26 -16.74 8.80
C GLU A 99 -11.48 -16.55 10.12
N GLY A 100 -10.46 -15.68 10.15
CA GLY A 100 -9.81 -15.25 11.39
C GLY A 100 -8.50 -15.94 11.74
N VAL A 101 -7.40 -15.52 11.10
CA VAL A 101 -6.09 -15.29 11.73
C VAL A 101 -5.38 -14.25 10.88
N SER A 102 -4.86 -13.19 11.48
CA SER A 102 -3.98 -12.22 10.80
C SER A 102 -2.59 -12.36 11.39
N GLU A 103 -1.71 -13.10 10.72
CA GLU A 103 -0.29 -13.17 11.07
C GLU A 103 0.45 -11.99 10.43
N LEU A 104 1.11 -11.20 11.27
CA LEU A 104 2.04 -10.16 10.87
C LEU A 104 3.41 -10.82 10.73
N HIS A 105 3.91 -10.96 9.50
CA HIS A 105 5.27 -11.42 9.28
C HIS A 105 6.19 -10.19 9.24
N PRO A 106 7.14 -10.02 10.19
CA PRO A 106 8.18 -9.01 10.07
C PRO A 106 9.16 -9.38 8.94
N PRO A 107 9.94 -8.41 8.43
CA PRO A 107 10.88 -8.62 7.32
C PRO A 107 11.98 -9.64 7.63
#